data_AF-A0A351WFG5-F1
#
_entry.id   AF-A0A351WFG5-F1
#
_cell.length_a   1.000
_cell.length_b   1.000
_cell.length_c   1.000
_cell.angle_alpha   90.00
_cell.angle_beta   90.00
_cell.angle_gamma   90.00
#
_symmetry.space_group_name_H-M   'P 1'
#
loop_
_entity.id
_entity.type
_entity.pdbx_description
1 polymer ?
#
loop_
_entity_poly.entity_id
_entity_poly.type
_entity_poly.pdbx_seq_one_letter_code
_entity_poly.pdbx_strand_id
1 'polypeptide(L)'
;MMSIDELARQDTNSICAAYHVSPSAKIESEIRLRRVVTEAEWKEIETRSIVIGMGECALLCSWGTPGPWGRIHDYVQAGASIRQYVYRPCTSCRTKFVYVERGRVTAWSN
;
A
#
# COMPACT_ATOMS: atom_id res chain seq x y z
N MET A 1 15.08 13.31 7.90
CA MET A 1 14.63 13.49 6.50
C MET A 1 15.50 12.59 5.64
N MET A 2 14.94 11.65 4.89
CA MET A 2 15.73 10.74 4.03
C MET A 2 16.32 11.50 2.83
N SER A 3 17.55 11.13 2.45
CA SER A 3 18.23 11.60 1.25
C SER A 3 17.72 10.87 -0.01
N ILE A 4 18.03 11.39 -1.19
CA ILE A 4 17.64 10.78 -2.47
C ILE A 4 18.33 9.43 -2.67
N ASP A 5 19.62 9.33 -2.32
CA ASP A 5 20.39 8.08 -2.42
C ASP A 5 19.86 6.97 -1.49
N GLU A 6 19.36 7.34 -0.32
CA GLU A 6 18.71 6.39 0.59
C GLU A 6 17.37 5.91 0.03
N LEU A 7 16.56 6.80 -0.57
CA LEU A 7 15.29 6.42 -1.19
C LEU A 7 15.50 5.45 -2.35
N ALA A 8 16.50 5.65 -3.19
CA ALA A 8 16.79 4.76 -4.32
C ALA A 8 17.08 3.31 -3.91
N ARG A 9 17.60 3.10 -2.69
CA ARG A 9 17.95 1.76 -2.16
C ARG A 9 16.82 1.06 -1.43
N GLN A 10 15.76 1.78 -1.07
CA GLN A 10 14.61 1.22 -0.36
C GLN A 10 13.73 0.41 -1.32
N ASP A 11 13.12 -0.66 -0.80
CA ASP A 11 12.12 -1.39 -1.56
C ASP A 11 10.90 -0.51 -1.83
N THR A 12 10.22 -0.77 -2.95
CA THR A 12 9.09 0.05 -3.39
C THR A 12 8.00 0.13 -2.32
N ASN A 13 7.66 -0.98 -1.67
CA ASN A 13 6.56 -1.01 -0.70
C ASN A 13 6.88 -0.14 0.53
N SER A 14 8.12 -0.16 1.01
CA SER A 14 8.56 0.69 2.12
C SER A 14 8.45 2.18 1.79
N ILE A 15 8.79 2.59 0.57
CA ILE A 15 8.66 4.00 0.15
C ILE A 15 7.18 4.40 0.04
N CYS A 16 6.35 3.53 -0.52
CA CYS A 16 4.93 3.79 -0.66
C CYS A 16 4.24 3.87 0.72
N ALA A 17 4.61 3.00 1.66
CA ALA A 17 4.14 3.09 3.05
C ALA A 17 4.65 4.36 3.75
N ALA A 18 5.90 4.77 3.52
CA ALA A 18 6.45 6.00 4.08
C ALA A 18 5.74 7.25 3.55
N TYR A 19 5.31 7.24 2.28
CA TYR A 19 4.51 8.33 1.70
C TYR A 19 3.21 8.55 2.48
N HIS A 20 2.52 7.48 2.88
CA HIS A 20 1.28 7.61 3.67
C HIS A 20 1.52 8.32 5.02
N VAL A 21 2.64 8.02 5.68
CA VAL A 21 2.98 8.59 7.00
C VAL A 21 3.46 10.03 6.89
N SER A 22 4.32 10.32 5.91
CA SER A 22 4.92 11.65 5.72
C SER A 22 5.04 11.96 4.23
N PRO A 23 3.95 12.44 3.60
CA PRO A 23 3.98 12.84 2.20
C PRO A 23 5.02 13.94 1.98
N SER A 24 5.85 13.78 0.95
CA SER A 24 6.80 14.81 0.55
C SER A 24 7.05 14.75 -0.95
N ALA A 25 7.36 15.89 -1.56
CA ALA A 25 7.68 15.98 -2.97
C ALA A 25 8.84 15.07 -3.39
N LYS A 26 9.80 14.81 -2.48
CA LYS A 26 10.92 13.89 -2.72
C LYS A 26 10.45 12.44 -2.84
N ILE A 27 9.62 11.98 -1.91
CA ILE A 27 9.07 10.62 -1.92
C ILE A 27 8.15 10.44 -3.13
N GLU A 28 7.30 11.43 -3.41
CA GLU A 28 6.42 11.40 -4.57
C GLU A 28 7.20 11.30 -5.89
N SER A 29 8.25 12.13 -6.05
CA SER A 29 9.09 12.13 -7.25
C SER A 29 9.75 10.77 -7.46
N GLU A 30 10.22 10.12 -6.40
CA GLU A 30 10.81 8.78 -6.48
C GLU A 30 9.77 7.72 -6.88
N ILE A 31 8.56 7.76 -6.31
CA ILE A 31 7.48 6.83 -6.68
C ILE A 31 7.10 7.02 -8.16
N ARG A 32 7.01 8.26 -8.63
CA ARG A 32 6.74 8.58 -10.04
C ARG A 32 7.87 8.12 -10.95
N LEU A 33 9.13 8.29 -10.53
CA LEU A 33 10.31 7.84 -11.28
C LEU A 33 10.28 6.31 -11.48
N ARG A 34 9.85 5.56 -10.46
CA ARG A 34 9.70 4.10 -10.52
C ARG A 34 8.55 3.62 -11.40
N ARG A 35 7.60 4.49 -11.75
CA ARG A 35 6.40 4.18 -12.56
C ARG A 35 5.58 3.01 -11.99
N VAL A 36 5.57 2.87 -10.67
CA VAL A 36 4.86 1.81 -9.94
C VAL A 36 3.42 2.19 -9.57
N VAL A 37 3.07 3.47 -9.76
CA VAL A 37 1.73 4.03 -9.56
C VAL A 37 1.35 4.79 -10.84
N THR A 38 0.17 4.53 -11.35
CA THR A 38 -0.43 5.19 -12.52
C THR A 38 -1.11 6.52 -12.14
N GLU A 39 -1.36 7.40 -13.10
CA GLU A 39 -2.08 8.65 -12.85
C GLU A 39 -3.52 8.44 -12.34
N ALA A 40 -4.16 7.33 -12.70
CA ALA A 40 -5.48 6.98 -12.16
C ALA A 40 -5.37 6.63 -10.66
N GLU A 41 -4.36 5.85 -10.27
CA GLU A 41 -4.13 5.46 -8.89
C GLU A 41 -3.70 6.64 -8.01
N TRP A 42 -3.02 7.65 -8.55
CA TRP A 42 -2.72 8.88 -7.81
C TRP A 42 -3.98 9.58 -7.29
N LYS A 43 -5.07 9.60 -8.06
CA LYS A 43 -6.36 10.15 -7.61
C LYS A 43 -6.94 9.37 -6.44
N GLU A 44 -6.79 8.05 -6.45
CA GLU A 44 -7.24 7.17 -5.36
C GLU A 44 -6.36 7.35 -4.10
N ILE A 45 -5.07 7.58 -4.27
CA ILE A 45 -4.14 7.91 -3.18
C ILE A 45 -4.53 9.23 -2.51
N GLU A 46 -4.79 10.27 -3.30
CA GLU A 46 -5.20 11.60 -2.81
C GLU A 46 -6.53 11.56 -2.05
N THR A 47 -7.47 10.73 -2.51
CA THR A 47 -8.79 10.56 -1.88
C THR A 47 -8.82 9.51 -0.77
N ARG A 48 -7.68 8.86 -0.49
CA ARG A 48 -7.56 7.76 0.50
C ARG A 48 -8.56 6.63 0.26
N SER A 49 -8.75 6.25 -1.00
CA SER A 49 -9.66 5.17 -1.40
C SER A 49 -8.90 3.88 -1.71
N ILE A 50 -9.64 2.77 -1.71
CA ILE A 50 -9.16 1.46 -2.20
C ILE A 50 -10.06 1.06 -3.37
N VAL A 51 -9.44 0.75 -4.51
CA VAL A 51 -10.14 0.27 -5.69
C VAL A 51 -9.58 -1.08 -6.12
N ILE A 52 -10.46 -1.97 -6.57
CA ILE A 52 -10.03 -3.24 -7.16
C ILE A 52 -9.22 -2.95 -8.42
N GLY A 53 -8.10 -3.65 -8.57
CA GLY A 53 -7.16 -3.48 -9.67
C GLY A 53 -6.00 -2.55 -9.35
N MET A 54 -6.05 -1.70 -8.31
CA MET A 54 -4.91 -0.85 -7.97
C MET A 54 -3.70 -1.66 -7.52
N GLY A 55 -2.49 -1.18 -7.80
CA GLY A 55 -1.24 -1.77 -7.37
C GLY A 55 -1.06 -1.73 -5.86
N GLU A 56 -0.30 -2.68 -5.34
CA GLU A 56 0.04 -2.77 -3.91
C GLU A 56 0.75 -1.52 -3.40
N CYS A 57 1.67 -0.93 -4.19
CA CYS A 57 2.26 0.35 -3.83
C CYS A 57 1.21 1.46 -3.72
N ALA A 58 0.25 1.55 -4.64
CA ALA A 58 -0.81 2.54 -4.56
C ALA A 58 -1.69 2.35 -3.32
N LEU A 59 -1.99 1.09 -2.96
CA LEU A 59 -2.67 0.75 -1.70
C LEU A 59 -1.88 1.27 -0.50
N LEU A 60 -0.57 1.03 -0.46
CA LEU A 60 0.30 1.45 0.64
C LEU A 60 0.47 2.97 0.71
N CYS A 61 0.54 3.67 -0.42
CA CYS A 61 0.52 5.14 -0.46
C CYS A 61 -0.80 5.70 0.10
N SER A 62 -1.92 5.07 -0.24
CA SER A 62 -3.26 5.53 0.12
C SER A 62 -3.58 5.24 1.61
N TRP A 63 -3.32 4.01 2.06
CA TRP A 63 -3.79 3.48 3.36
C TRP A 63 -2.67 3.10 4.33
N GLY A 64 -1.41 3.14 3.90
CA GLY A 64 -0.27 2.73 4.72
C GLY A 64 -0.25 1.23 5.00
N THR A 65 0.67 0.84 5.88
CA THR A 65 0.68 -0.52 6.45
C THR A 65 -0.35 -0.62 7.58
N PRO A 66 -0.85 -1.84 7.87
CA PRO A 66 -1.69 -2.06 9.03
C PRO A 66 -1.01 -1.57 10.32
N GLY A 67 -1.80 -0.90 11.18
CA GLY A 67 -1.33 -0.41 12.48
C GLY A 67 -1.11 -1.54 13.51
N PRO A 68 -0.90 -1.20 14.80
CA PRO A 68 -0.49 -2.16 15.83
C PRO A 68 -1.42 -3.35 16.06
N TRP A 69 -2.72 -3.18 15.76
CA TRP A 69 -3.72 -4.25 15.91
C TRP A 69 -4.05 -4.95 14.59
N GLY A 70 -3.49 -4.45 13.49
CA GLY A 70 -3.58 -5.05 12.18
C GLY A 70 -2.40 -5.99 11.90
N ARG A 71 -2.44 -6.64 10.74
CA ARG A 71 -1.36 -7.54 10.31
C ARG A 71 -1.38 -7.76 8.80
N ILE A 72 -0.26 -8.23 8.29
CA ILE A 72 -0.13 -8.72 6.92
C ILE A 72 0.02 -10.24 6.99
N HIS A 73 -0.70 -10.93 6.11
CA HIS A 73 -0.69 -12.38 5.97
C HIS A 73 -0.32 -12.74 4.53
N ASP A 74 0.72 -13.55 4.37
CA ASP A 74 1.05 -14.15 3.08
C ASP A 74 0.62 -15.63 3.10
N TYR A 75 -0.13 -16.06 2.09
CA TYR A 75 -0.53 -17.46 1.93
C TYR A 75 -0.70 -17.82 0.45
N VAL A 76 -0.73 -19.12 0.16
CA VAL A 76 -0.96 -19.65 -1.19
C VAL A 76 -2.34 -20.26 -1.24
N GLN A 77 -3.15 -19.86 -2.22
CA GLN A 77 -4.49 -20.41 -2.45
C GLN A 77 -4.63 -20.75 -3.93
N ALA A 78 -4.97 -22.00 -4.25
CA ALA A 78 -5.13 -22.49 -5.62
C ALA A 78 -3.94 -22.16 -6.55
N GLY A 79 -2.71 -22.18 -6.02
CA GLY A 79 -1.48 -21.89 -6.77
C GLY A 79 -1.17 -20.40 -6.95
N ALA A 80 -2.02 -19.50 -6.44
CA ALA A 80 -1.76 -18.07 -6.40
C ALA A 80 -1.18 -17.63 -5.05
N SER A 81 -0.13 -16.80 -5.08
CA SER A 81 0.36 -16.10 -3.89
C SER A 81 -0.55 -14.92 -3.57
N ILE A 82 -1.18 -14.97 -2.40
CA ILE A 82 -2.08 -13.96 -1.89
C ILE A 82 -1.46 -13.30 -0.67
N ARG A 83 -1.48 -11.96 -0.66
CA ARG A 83 -1.15 -11.14 0.50
C ARG A 83 -2.42 -10.46 0.99
N GLN A 84 -2.79 -10.71 2.24
CA GLN A 84 -3.92 -10.08 2.90
C GLN A 84 -3.44 -9.03 3.89
N TYR A 85 -3.96 -7.81 3.75
CA TYR A 85 -3.80 -6.71 4.69
C TYR A 85 -5.03 -6.64 5.59
N VAL A 86 -4.81 -6.73 6.90
CA VAL A 86 -5.85 -6.66 7.92
C VAL A 86 -5.72 -5.32 8.63
N TYR A 87 -6.52 -4.33 8.24
CA TYR A 87 -6.55 -3.02 8.88
C TYR A 87 -7.53 -3.02 10.05
N ARG A 88 -6.98 -2.97 11.27
CA ARG A 88 -7.74 -2.90 12.52
C ARG A 88 -7.21 -1.74 13.37
N PRO A 89 -8.01 -0.68 13.61
CA PRO A 89 -7.57 0.48 14.41
C PRO A 89 -7.47 0.19 15.92
N CYS A 90 -8.32 -0.69 16.44
CA CYS A 90 -8.39 -1.05 17.85
C CYS A 90 -8.96 -2.47 18.03
N THR A 91 -8.86 -3.06 19.22
CA THR A 91 -9.28 -4.44 19.51
C THR A 91 -10.77 -4.71 19.28
N SER A 92 -11.63 -3.71 19.46
CA SER A 92 -13.08 -3.79 19.24
C SER A 92 -13.56 -3.11 17.94
N CYS A 93 -12.65 -2.52 17.17
CA CYS A 93 -12.99 -1.77 15.97
C CYS A 93 -13.30 -2.71 14.80
N ARG A 94 -14.16 -2.23 13.90
CA ARG A 94 -14.44 -2.90 12.62
C ARG A 94 -13.14 -3.11 11.85
N THR A 95 -12.97 -4.31 11.31
CA THR A 95 -11.74 -4.75 10.66
C THR A 95 -11.93 -4.75 9.15
N LYS A 96 -11.05 -4.07 8.42
CA LYS A 96 -11.04 -4.08 6.97
C LYS A 96 -10.03 -5.09 6.46
N PHE A 97 -10.39 -5.82 5.43
CA PHE A 97 -9.53 -6.79 4.78
C PHE A 97 -9.28 -6.34 3.35
N VAL A 98 -8.02 -6.34 2.91
CA VAL A 98 -7.64 -6.07 1.52
C VAL A 98 -6.79 -7.23 1.04
N TYR A 99 -7.14 -7.79 -0.11
CA TYR A 99 -6.46 -8.93 -0.70
C TYR A 99 -5.70 -8.47 -1.93
N VAL A 100 -4.42 -8.81 -1.97
CA VAL A 100 -3.50 -8.50 -3.06
C VAL A 100 -3.01 -9.81 -3.65
N GLU A 101 -3.16 -9.95 -4.96
CA GLU A 101 -2.62 -11.08 -5.73
C GLU A 101 -1.78 -10.53 -6.87
N ARG A 102 -0.57 -11.07 -7.08
CA ARG A 102 0.37 -10.62 -8.12
C ARG A 102 0.59 -9.09 -8.11
N GLY A 103 0.66 -8.51 -6.90
CA GLY A 103 0.90 -7.08 -6.68
C GLY A 103 -0.28 -6.17 -6.98
N ARG A 104 -1.51 -6.69 -7.16
CA ARG A 104 -2.73 -5.90 -7.37
C ARG A 104 -3.84 -6.26 -6.38
N VAL A 105 -4.60 -5.27 -5.95
CA VAL A 105 -5.80 -5.47 -5.13
C VAL A 105 -6.84 -6.24 -5.93
N THR A 106 -7.27 -7.40 -5.44
CA THR A 106 -8.29 -8.23 -6.08
C THR A 106 -9.64 -8.16 -5.37
N ALA A 107 -9.62 -7.91 -4.07
CA ALA A 107 -10.84 -7.76 -3.27
C ALA A 107 -10.56 -6.92 -2.01
N TRP A 108 -11.61 -6.31 -1.47
CA TRP A 108 -11.57 -5.75 -0.13
C TRP A 108 -12.96 -5.77 0.52
N SER A 109 -12.98 -5.78 1.85
CA SER A 109 -14.20 -5.73 2.64
C SER A 109 -14.02 -4.87 3.87
N ASN A 110 -15.16 -4.42 4.42
CA ASN A 110 -15.25 -3.59 5.60
C ASN A 110 -16.03 -4.32 6.67
#